data_AF-A0A382DRW5-F1
#
_entry.id   AF-A0A382DRW5-F1
#
_cell.length_a   1.000
_cell.length_b   1.000
_cell.length_c   1.000
_cell.angle_alpha   90.00
_cell.angle_beta   90.00
_cell.angle_gamma   90.00
#
_symmetry.space_group_name_H-M   'P 1'
#
loop_
_entity.id
_entity.type
_entity.pdbx_description
1 polymer ?
#
loop_
_entity_poly.entity_id
_entity_poly.type
_entity_poly.pdbx_seq_one_letter_code
_entity_poly.pdbx_strand_id
1 'polypeptide(L)'
;MDLIGFFIDHLALFMFVMLGLLLFAGYPVAFILGGVSITFGVIGFSLGVFSLGEFFNFAPRIWGFAAENLVLVALPTFVVMGIMIERSGIAE
;
A
#
# COMPACT_ATOMS: atom_id res chain seq x y z
N MET A 1 27.41 5.79 -20.45
CA MET A 1 26.33 5.58 -19.47
C MET A 1 25.43 4.52 -20.06
N ASP A 2 25.54 3.29 -19.57
CA ASP A 2 24.76 2.18 -20.09
C ASP A 2 23.26 2.44 -19.86
N LEU A 3 22.43 2.16 -20.87
CA LEU A 3 20.98 2.41 -20.85
C LEU A 3 20.30 1.82 -19.60
N ILE A 4 20.85 0.71 -19.10
CA ILE A 4 20.42 0.00 -17.89
C ILE A 4 20.70 0.83 -16.62
N GLY A 5 21.85 1.51 -16.53
CA GLY A 5 22.19 2.35 -15.38
C GLY A 5 21.23 3.53 -15.21
N PHE A 6 20.88 4.19 -16.32
CA PHE A 6 19.87 5.27 -16.30
C PHE A 6 18.51 4.80 -15.78
N PHE A 7 18.07 3.58 -16.17
CA PHE A 7 16.82 2.99 -15.72
C PHE A 7 16.83 2.64 -14.23
N ILE A 8 17.96 2.16 -13.71
CA ILE A 8 18.14 1.85 -12.30
C ILE A 8 18.05 3.12 -11.46
N ASP A 9 18.73 4.19 -11.88
CA ASP A 9 18.75 5.46 -11.16
C ASP A 9 17.36 6.15 -11.12
N HIS A 10 16.54 5.94 -12.15
CA HIS A 10 15.22 6.58 -12.28
C HIS A 10 14.03 5.63 -12.07
N LEU A 11 14.26 4.43 -11.53
CA LEU A 11 13.23 3.40 -11.35
C LEU A 11 12.01 3.91 -10.56
N ALA A 12 12.25 4.71 -9.51
CA ALA A 12 11.19 5.30 -8.69
C ALA A 12 10.30 6.29 -9.47
N LEU A 13 10.89 7.03 -10.41
CA LEU A 13 10.15 7.98 -11.26
C LEU A 13 9.24 7.24 -12.23
N PHE A 14 9.74 6.16 -12.84
CA PHE A 14 8.92 5.27 -13.66
C PHE A 14 7.78 4.63 -12.87
N MET A 15 8.02 4.19 -11.63
CA MET A 15 6.98 3.66 -10.74
C MET A 15 5.88 4.69 -10.47
N PHE A 16 6.27 5.93 -10.17
CA PHE A 16 5.34 7.02 -9.90
C PHE A 16 4.46 7.36 -11.11
N VAL A 17 5.07 7.48 -12.30
CA VAL A 17 4.33 7.76 -13.54
C VAL A 17 3.36 6.62 -13.87
N MET A 18 3.81 5.37 -13.75
CA MET A 18 2.94 4.20 -14.01
C MET A 18 1.75 4.15 -13.05
N LEU A 19 2.00 4.40 -11.76
CA LEU A 19 0.95 4.47 -10.75
C LEU A 19 -0.05 5.58 -11.07
N GLY A 20 0.43 6.78 -11.43
CA GLY A 20 -0.42 7.90 -11.81
C GLY A 20 -1.34 7.56 -12.98
N LEU A 21 -0.79 6.97 -14.06
CA LEU A 21 -1.58 6.56 -15.22
C LEU A 21 -2.63 5.50 -14.88
N LEU A 22 -2.28 4.51 -14.06
CA LEU A 22 -3.20 3.44 -13.67
C LEU A 22 -4.32 3.92 -12.75
N LEU A 23 -4.07 4.92 -11.89
CA LEU A 23 -5.12 5.52 -11.06
C LEU A 23 -6.23 6.16 -11.90
N PHE A 24 -5.91 6.70 -13.08
CA PHE A 24 -6.91 7.27 -13.99
C PHE A 24 -7.67 6.22 -14.81
N ALA A 25 -7.29 4.94 -14.73
CA ALA A 25 -7.99 3.85 -15.43
C ALA A 25 -9.34 3.47 -14.79
N GLY A 26 -9.69 4.03 -13.63
CA GLY A 26 -10.99 3.80 -12.97
C GLY A 26 -11.11 2.47 -12.21
N TYR A 27 -10.02 1.70 -12.09
CA TYR A 27 -9.97 0.50 -11.26
C TYR A 27 -9.86 0.84 -9.76
N PRO A 28 -10.31 -0.04 -8.85
CA PRO A 28 -10.21 0.24 -7.41
C PRO A 28 -8.76 0.48 -6.99
N VAL A 29 -8.54 1.61 -6.32
CA VAL A 29 -7.21 2.15 -5.97
C VAL A 29 -6.35 1.14 -5.22
N ALA A 30 -6.94 0.35 -4.32
CA ALA A 30 -6.22 -0.66 -3.55
C ALA A 30 -5.49 -1.70 -4.43
N PHE A 31 -6.11 -2.15 -5.52
CA PHE A 31 -5.50 -3.11 -6.43
C PHE A 31 -4.37 -2.48 -7.26
N ILE A 32 -4.51 -1.22 -7.65
CA ILE A 32 -3.46 -0.50 -8.38
C ILE A 32 -2.24 -0.29 -7.49
N LEU A 33 -2.42 0.21 -6.27
CA LEU A 33 -1.33 0.44 -5.33
C LEU A 33 -0.59 -0.86 -5.00
N GLY A 34 -1.32 -1.94 -4.70
CA GLY A 34 -0.75 -3.27 -4.46
C GLY A 34 -0.05 -3.85 -5.70
N GLY A 35 -0.69 -3.80 -6.86
CA GLY A 35 -0.14 -4.38 -8.09
C GLY A 35 1.12 -3.66 -8.57
N VAL A 36 1.14 -2.33 -8.55
CA VAL A 36 2.30 -1.54 -8.97
C VAL A 36 3.48 -1.75 -8.02
N SER A 37 3.23 -1.74 -6.70
CA SER A 37 4.27 -1.97 -5.70
C SER A 37 4.89 -3.36 -5.78
N ILE A 38 4.10 -4.41 -6.02
CA ILE A 38 4.62 -5.77 -6.23
C ILE A 38 5.39 -5.87 -7.55
N THR A 39 4.87 -5.28 -8.63
CA THR A 39 5.51 -5.37 -9.95
C THR A 39 6.89 -4.70 -9.96
N PHE A 40 6.97 -3.45 -9.52
CA PHE A 40 8.25 -2.74 -9.38
C PHE A 40 9.13 -3.37 -8.30
N GLY A 41 8.50 -3.92 -7.27
CA GLY A 41 9.07 -4.75 -6.23
C GLY A 41 9.51 -6.16 -6.66
N VAL A 42 9.37 -6.54 -7.93
CA VAL A 42 10.05 -7.70 -8.51
C VAL A 42 11.13 -7.23 -9.49
N ILE A 43 10.84 -6.16 -10.23
CA ILE A 43 11.77 -5.57 -11.19
C ILE A 43 13.05 -5.10 -10.49
N GLY A 44 12.98 -4.33 -9.40
CA GLY A 44 14.20 -3.88 -8.73
C GLY A 44 14.96 -5.00 -8.00
N PHE A 45 14.34 -6.16 -7.74
CA PHE A 45 15.02 -7.34 -7.18
C PHE A 45 15.88 -7.95 -8.28
N SER A 46 15.30 -8.10 -9.47
CA SER A 46 16.02 -8.60 -10.64
C SER A 46 17.16 -7.68 -11.08
N LEU A 47 17.05 -6.37 -10.82
CA LEU A 47 18.09 -5.37 -11.11
C LEU A 47 19.08 -5.18 -9.95
N GLY A 48 18.92 -5.90 -8.83
CA GLY A 48 19.81 -5.81 -7.66
C GLY A 48 19.71 -4.49 -6.87
N VAL A 49 18.65 -3.70 -7.08
CA VAL A 49 18.42 -2.41 -6.42
C VAL A 49 17.92 -2.59 -4.98
N PHE A 50 17.20 -3.68 -4.71
CA PHE A 50 16.72 -4.02 -3.36
C PHE A 50 16.84 -5.53 -3.11
N SER A 51 16.89 -5.90 -1.83
CA SER A 51 16.92 -7.30 -1.41
C SER A 51 15.51 -7.81 -1.05
N LEU A 52 15.26 -9.12 -1.18
CA LEU A 52 13.99 -9.71 -0.77
C LEU A 52 13.68 -9.49 0.73
N GLY A 53 14.72 -9.30 1.56
CA GLY A 53 14.55 -8.99 2.98
C GLY A 53 13.94 -7.61 3.22
N GLU A 54 14.23 -6.63 2.36
CA GLU A 54 13.65 -5.28 2.46
C GLU A 54 12.17 -5.26 2.11
N PHE A 55 11.68 -6.29 1.41
CA PHE A 55 10.25 -6.46 1.16
C PHE A 55 9.46 -6.59 2.46
N PHE A 56 10.03 -7.25 3.48
CA PHE A 56 9.40 -7.39 4.80
C PHE A 56 9.17 -6.06 5.54
N ASN A 57 9.77 -4.95 5.07
CA ASN A 57 9.46 -3.62 5.61
C ASN A 57 7.99 -3.22 5.40
N PHE A 58 7.20 -3.95 4.61
CA PHE A 58 5.76 -3.72 4.53
C PHE A 58 5.06 -3.87 5.90
N ALA A 59 5.45 -4.86 6.71
CA ALA A 59 4.81 -5.15 7.99
C ALA A 59 4.96 -4.01 9.02
N PRO A 60 6.17 -3.50 9.31
CA PRO A 60 6.33 -2.35 10.20
C PRO A 60 5.69 -1.08 9.65
N ARG A 61 5.59 -0.91 8.31
CA ARG A 61 4.89 0.24 7.71
C ARG A 61 3.38 0.19 7.93
N ILE A 62 2.76 -0.98 7.80
CA ILE A 62 1.32 -1.15 8.10
C ILE A 62 1.09 -0.94 9.59
N TRP A 63 1.94 -1.52 10.43
CA TRP A 63 1.81 -1.41 11.88
C TRP A 63 1.95 0.04 12.36
N GLY A 64 3.01 0.73 11.96
CA GLY A 64 3.28 2.11 12.37
C GLY A 64 2.30 3.15 11.82
N PHE A 65 1.58 2.85 10.73
CA PHE A 65 0.58 3.77 10.18
C PHE A 65 -0.85 3.45 10.64
N ALA A 66 -1.30 2.20 10.46
CA ALA A 66 -2.69 1.84 10.66
C ALA A 66 -3.00 1.29 12.05
N ALA A 67 -2.08 0.51 12.65
CA ALA A 67 -2.31 -0.14 13.94
C ALA A 67 -1.93 0.77 15.12
N GLU A 68 -0.86 1.54 14.99
CA GLU A 68 -0.42 2.48 16.02
C GLU A 68 -1.33 3.71 16.13
N ASN A 69 -2.01 4.07 15.03
CA ASN A 69 -2.91 5.21 15.02
C ASN A 69 -4.27 4.84 15.63
N LEU A 70 -4.41 5.11 16.93
CA LEU A 70 -5.63 4.84 17.70
C LEU A 70 -6.90 5.46 17.09
N VAL A 71 -6.78 6.56 16.34
CA VAL A 71 -7.93 7.19 15.65
C VAL A 71 -8.43 6.31 14.50
N LEU A 72 -7.52 5.75 13.70
CA LEU A 72 -7.87 4.85 12.59
C LEU A 72 -8.43 3.52 13.10
N VAL A 73 -7.94 3.04 14.26
CA VAL A 73 -8.46 1.83 14.93
C VAL A 73 -9.83 2.09 15.58
N ALA A 74 -10.07 3.31 16.08
CA ALA A 74 -11.34 3.68 16.70
C ALA A 74 -12.51 3.70 15.71
N LEU A 75 -12.30 4.05 14.45
CA LEU A 75 -13.37 4.09 13.42
C LEU A 75 -14.09 2.74 13.25
N PRO A 76 -13.42 1.63 12.91
CA PRO A 76 -14.08 0.34 12.75
C PRO A 76 -14.65 -0.21 14.05
N THR A 77 -13.99 -0.01 15.19
CA THR A 77 -14.52 -0.47 16.49
C THR A 77 -15.77 0.30 16.90
N PHE A 78 -15.83 1.60 16.59
CA PHE A 78 -17.02 2.42 16.80
C PHE A 78 -18.20 1.97 15.92
N VAL A 79 -17.93 1.66 14.65
CA VAL A 79 -18.94 1.11 13.74
C VAL A 79 -19.47 -0.24 14.26
N VAL A 80 -18.57 -1.14 14.70
CA VAL A 80 -18.97 -2.43 15.27
C VAL A 80 -19.82 -2.25 16.52
N MET A 81 -19.40 -1.40 17.45
CA MET A 81 -20.16 -1.07 18.66
C MET A 81 -21.56 -0.53 18.30
N GLY A 82 -21.63 0.44 17.38
CA GLY A 82 -22.90 1.03 16.95
C GLY A 82 -23.87 -0.01 16.37
N ILE A 83 -23.38 -0.86 15.46
CA ILE A 83 -24.19 -1.94 14.86
C ILE A 83 -24.63 -2.97 15.91
N MET A 84 -23.76 -3.31 16.86
CA MET A 84 -24.11 -4.23 17.94
C MET A 84 -25.18 -3.64 18.88
N ILE A 85 -25.05 -2.36 19.23
CA ILE A 85 -26.02 -1.63 20.06
C ILE A 85 -27.38 -1.57 19.37
N GLU A 86 -27.42 -1.23 18.08
CA GLU A 86 -28.65 -1.20 17.28
C GLU A 86 -29.33 -2.58 17.21
N ARG A 87 -28.55 -3.65 16.99
CA ARG A 87 -29.09 -5.01 16.87
C ARG A 87 -29.52 -5.65 18.18
N SER A 88 -29.02 -5.16 19.31
CA SER A 88 -29.33 -5.72 20.62
C SER A 88 -30.55 -5.07 21.28
N GLY A 89 -31.12 -4.02 20.68
CA GLY A 89 -32.30 -3.33 21.20
C GLY A 89 -32.05 -2.57 22.51
N ILE A 90 -30.78 -2.42 22.90
CA ILE A 90 -30.36 -1.64 24.08
C ILE A 90 -30.23 -0.14 23.72
N ALA A 91 -30.27 0.17 22.42
CA ALA A 91 -30.11 1.51 21.86
C ALA A 91 -31.43 2.31 21.78
N GLU A 92 -32.56 1.59 21.79
CA GLU A 92 -33.91 2.14 21.77
C GLU A 92 -34.38 2.44 23.19
#